data_AF-A0A7S1T5U7-F1
#
_entry.id   AF-A0A7S1T5U7-F1
#
_cell.length_a   1.000
_cell.length_b   1.000
_cell.length_c   1.000
_cell.angle_alpha   90.00
_cell.angle_beta   90.00
_cell.angle_gamma   90.00
#
_symmetry.space_group_name_H-M   'P 1'
#
loop_
_entity.id
_entity.type
_entity.pdbx_description
1 polymer ?
#
loop_
_entity_poly.entity_id
_entity_poly.type
_entity_poly.pdbx_seq_one_letter_code
_entity_poly.pdbx_strand_id
1 'polypeptide(L)'
;VVKEVLRDVFGFHELRGEVQRGGIRAVLGRHDVFVLAPTGMGKSLVYALPAVVGFRQSGAVAVVVSPLLSLMENQVWNLRAKGVACACLSSSEAMETNRELIRRLGSNGDDPGAETSALALLFV
;
A
#
# COMPACT_ATOMS: atom_id res chain seq x y z
N VAL A 1 -0.09 -3.04 16.75
CA VAL A 1 -0.19 -2.60 15.32
C VAL A 1 0.43 -3.56 14.31
N VAL A 2 1.76 -3.73 14.18
CA VAL A 2 2.35 -4.52 13.05
C VAL A 2 1.86 -5.98 13.02
N LYS A 3 1.92 -6.68 14.17
CA LYS A 3 1.42 -8.06 14.28
C LYS A 3 -0.10 -8.16 14.03
N GLU A 4 -0.87 -7.19 14.49
CA GLU A 4 -2.32 -7.11 14.21
C GLU A 4 -2.56 -6.95 12.72
N VAL A 5 -1.92 -5.98 12.05
CA VAL A 5 -2.10 -5.78 10.60
C VAL A 5 -1.68 -7.03 9.81
N LEU A 6 -0.57 -7.66 10.18
CA LEU A 6 -0.11 -8.88 9.53
C LEU A 6 -1.15 -10.01 9.59
N ARG A 7 -1.79 -10.19 10.75
CA ARG A 7 -2.81 -11.21 10.95
C ARG A 7 -4.16 -10.80 10.37
N ASP A 8 -4.66 -9.63 10.73
CA ASP A 8 -6.03 -9.20 10.51
C ASP A 8 -6.26 -8.73 9.06
N VAL A 9 -5.24 -8.17 8.41
CA VAL A 9 -5.32 -7.71 7.01
C VAL A 9 -4.70 -8.72 6.06
N PHE A 10 -3.52 -9.25 6.38
CA PHE A 10 -2.78 -10.12 5.47
C PHE A 10 -2.96 -11.62 5.75
N GLY A 11 -3.62 -12.01 6.84
CA GLY A 11 -3.90 -13.42 7.15
C GLY A 11 -2.66 -14.25 7.52
N PHE A 12 -1.54 -13.61 7.88
CA PHE A 12 -0.30 -14.32 8.22
C PHE A 12 -0.05 -14.30 9.73
N HIS A 13 0.38 -15.43 10.28
CA HIS A 13 0.80 -15.51 11.69
C HIS A 13 2.23 -15.00 11.90
N GLU A 14 3.09 -15.18 10.89
CA GLU A 14 4.50 -14.82 10.97
C GLU A 14 5.04 -14.34 9.62
N LEU A 15 6.07 -13.50 9.69
CA LEU A 15 6.88 -13.08 8.54
C LEU A 15 7.79 -14.22 8.09
N ARG A 16 8.06 -14.30 6.78
CA ARG A 16 8.84 -15.39 6.17
C ARG A 16 10.32 -15.01 6.00
N GLY A 17 11.21 -15.82 6.58
CA GLY A 17 12.66 -15.68 6.39
C GLY A 17 13.23 -14.35 6.87
N GLU A 18 14.53 -14.15 6.66
CA GLU A 18 15.22 -12.96 7.16
C GLU A 18 15.03 -11.75 6.23
N VAL A 19 15.01 -11.95 4.91
CA VAL A 19 14.87 -10.86 3.93
C VAL A 19 13.58 -10.07 4.15
N GLN A 20 12.45 -10.75 4.35
CA GLN A 20 11.18 -10.07 4.60
C GLN A 20 11.15 -9.37 5.96
N ARG A 21 11.63 -10.05 7.03
CA ARG A 21 11.67 -9.50 8.39
C ARG A 21 12.58 -8.27 8.47
N GLY A 22 13.80 -8.39 7.94
CA GLY A 22 14.79 -7.32 7.87
C GLY A 22 14.29 -6.14 7.03
N GLY A 23 13.75 -6.41 5.84
CA GLY A 23 13.20 -5.38 4.97
C GLY A 23 12.06 -4.60 5.63
N ILE A 24 11.07 -5.29 6.20
CA ILE A 24 9.94 -4.64 6.88
C ILE A 24 10.42 -3.82 8.08
N ARG A 25 11.34 -4.35 8.88
CA ARG A 25 11.90 -3.65 10.04
C ARG A 25 12.63 -2.38 9.61
N ALA A 26 13.42 -2.45 8.55
CA ALA A 26 14.16 -1.31 8.03
C ALA A 26 13.22 -0.22 7.47
N VAL A 27 12.19 -0.60 6.71
CA VAL A 27 11.17 0.35 6.20
C VAL A 27 10.41 1.01 7.35
N LEU A 28 9.97 0.25 8.36
CA LEU A 28 9.31 0.81 9.54
C LEU A 28 10.24 1.72 10.36
N GLY A 29 11.54 1.45 10.32
CA GLY A 29 12.60 2.29 10.90
C GLY A 29 12.93 3.54 10.07
N ARG A 30 12.24 3.78 8.95
CA ARG A 30 12.47 4.90 8.02
C ARG A 30 13.86 4.90 7.38
N HIS A 31 14.38 3.71 7.08
CA HIS A 31 15.60 3.56 6.29
C HIS A 31 15.28 3.34 4.82
N ASP A 32 16.21 3.73 3.95
CA ASP A 32 16.21 3.31 2.55
C ASP A 32 16.59 1.84 2.46
N VAL A 33 15.80 1.06 1.70
CA VAL A 33 15.94 -0.41 1.65
C VAL A 33 15.98 -0.89 0.21
N PHE A 34 17.01 -1.66 -0.12
CA PHE A 34 17.05 -2.46 -1.33
C PHE A 34 16.77 -3.93 -0.99
N VAL A 35 15.74 -4.51 -1.62
CA VAL A 35 15.34 -5.90 -1.37
C VAL A 35 15.65 -6.76 -2.59
N LEU A 36 16.60 -7.69 -2.43
CA LEU A 36 16.87 -8.73 -3.41
C LEU A 36 16.23 -10.06 -2.95
N ALA A 37 15.21 -10.51 -3.66
CA ALA A 37 14.59 -11.82 -3.42
C ALA A 37 13.97 -12.41 -4.69
N PRO A 38 13.91 -13.74 -4.85
CA PRO A 38 13.22 -14.39 -5.96
C PRO A 38 11.69 -14.18 -5.90
N THR A 39 11.02 -14.42 -7.02
CA THR A 39 9.55 -14.36 -7.11
C THR A 39 8.90 -15.31 -6.10
N GLY A 40 7.75 -14.93 -5.54
CA GLY A 40 7.05 -15.75 -4.53
C GLY A 40 7.56 -15.61 -3.09
N MET A 41 8.74 -15.02 -2.85
CA MET A 41 9.26 -14.80 -1.47
C MET A 41 8.60 -13.64 -0.70
N GLY A 42 7.45 -13.13 -1.18
CA GLY A 42 6.69 -12.14 -0.44
C GLY A 42 7.33 -10.74 -0.38
N LYS A 43 8.04 -10.34 -1.44
CA LYS A 43 8.60 -8.98 -1.60
C LYS A 43 7.54 -7.89 -1.44
N SER A 44 6.33 -8.11 -1.97
CA SER A 44 5.26 -7.12 -1.88
C SER A 44 4.85 -6.79 -0.43
N LEU A 45 4.96 -7.77 0.47
CA LEU A 45 4.65 -7.55 1.89
C LEU A 45 5.64 -6.58 2.55
N VAL A 46 6.86 -6.45 1.99
CA VAL A 46 7.90 -5.55 2.52
C VAL A 46 7.50 -4.09 2.44
N TYR A 47 6.73 -3.68 1.42
CA TYR A 47 6.17 -2.34 1.35
C TYR A 47 4.70 -2.28 1.80
N ALA A 48 3.90 -3.33 1.54
CA ALA A 48 2.46 -3.26 1.80
C ALA A 48 2.13 -3.28 3.29
N LEU A 49 2.84 -4.07 4.10
CA LEU A 49 2.60 -4.10 5.54
C LEU A 49 2.97 -2.76 6.19
N PRO A 50 4.18 -2.19 5.96
CA PRO A 50 4.50 -0.87 6.48
C PRO A 50 3.56 0.24 5.98
N ALA A 51 3.09 0.17 4.73
CA ALA A 51 2.13 1.14 4.19
C ALA A 51 0.82 1.17 4.99
N VAL A 52 0.22 0.00 5.25
CA VAL A 52 -1.02 -0.07 6.03
C VAL A 52 -0.80 0.33 7.49
N VAL A 53 0.37 0.01 8.05
CA VAL A 53 0.75 0.45 9.40
C VAL A 53 0.88 1.98 9.46
N GLY A 54 1.62 2.59 8.53
CA GLY A 54 1.79 4.04 8.44
C GLY A 54 0.47 4.77 8.21
N PHE A 55 -0.38 4.22 7.36
CA PHE A 55 -1.73 4.72 7.15
C PHE A 55 -2.56 4.71 8.45
N ARG A 56 -2.60 3.59 9.18
CA ARG A 56 -3.36 3.48 10.44
C ARG A 56 -2.82 4.41 11.54
N GLN A 57 -1.53 4.75 11.51
CA GLN A 57 -0.89 5.56 12.54
C GLN A 57 -0.97 7.06 12.26
N SER A 58 -0.82 7.47 11.01
CA SER A 58 -0.68 8.89 10.66
C SER A 58 -1.42 9.31 9.39
N GLY A 59 -2.28 8.44 8.83
CA GLY A 59 -2.93 8.67 7.55
C GLY A 59 -1.96 8.74 6.37
N ALA A 60 -0.73 8.26 6.53
CA ALA A 60 0.28 8.32 5.49
C ALA A 60 -0.08 7.39 4.32
N VAL A 61 0.02 7.93 3.10
CA VAL A 61 -0.21 7.19 1.86
C VAL A 61 1.13 6.68 1.33
N ALA A 62 1.21 5.40 1.01
CA ALA A 62 2.37 4.86 0.30
C ALA A 62 2.17 4.93 -1.22
N VAL A 63 3.16 5.45 -1.94
CA VAL A 63 3.18 5.45 -3.41
C VAL A 63 4.00 4.26 -3.90
N VAL A 64 3.41 3.43 -4.75
CA VAL A 64 4.02 2.24 -5.34
C VAL A 64 4.14 2.44 -6.83
N VAL A 65 5.37 2.65 -7.31
CA VAL A 65 5.64 2.81 -8.74
C VAL A 65 5.87 1.43 -9.36
N SER A 66 5.10 1.08 -10.40
CA SER A 66 5.20 -0.21 -11.07
C SER A 66 5.12 -0.05 -12.59
N PRO A 67 6.01 -0.68 -13.37
CA PRO A 67 6.05 -0.48 -14.82
C PRO A 67 4.93 -1.19 -15.60
N LEU A 68 4.24 -2.16 -14.98
CA LEU A 68 3.25 -3.00 -15.65
C LEU A 68 1.86 -2.78 -15.07
N LEU A 69 0.94 -2.29 -15.91
CA LEU A 69 -0.45 -2.04 -15.53
C LEU A 69 -1.15 -3.30 -15.01
N SER A 70 -0.99 -4.44 -15.70
CA SER A 70 -1.57 -5.71 -15.27
C SER A 70 -1.08 -6.17 -13.89
N LEU A 71 0.17 -5.84 -13.54
CA LEU A 71 0.70 -6.12 -12.21
C LEU A 71 0.06 -5.19 -11.16
N MET A 72 -0.08 -3.90 -11.47
CA MET A 72 -0.72 -2.92 -10.59
C MET A 72 -2.16 -3.31 -10.29
N GLU A 73 -2.95 -3.63 -11.32
CA GLU A 73 -4.35 -4.05 -11.20
C GLU A 73 -4.49 -5.28 -10.31
N ASN A 74 -3.64 -6.30 -10.50
CA ASN A 74 -3.65 -7.49 -9.68
C ASN A 74 -3.32 -7.18 -8.19
N GLN A 75 -2.33 -6.31 -7.93
CA GLN A 75 -1.99 -5.92 -6.56
C GLN A 75 -3.12 -5.11 -5.90
N VAL A 76 -3.71 -4.15 -6.62
CA VAL A 76 -4.84 -3.33 -6.15
C VAL A 76 -6.05 -4.21 -5.86
N TRP A 77 -6.41 -5.12 -6.76
CA TRP A 77 -7.51 -6.06 -6.55
C TRP A 77 -7.31 -6.91 -5.28
N ASN A 78 -6.11 -7.49 -5.12
CA ASN A 78 -5.76 -8.31 -3.97
C ASN A 78 -5.75 -7.54 -2.63
N LEU A 79 -5.37 -6.26 -2.66
CA LEU A 79 -5.40 -5.40 -1.48
C LEU A 79 -6.82 -4.96 -1.12
N ARG A 80 -7.64 -4.59 -2.12
CA ARG A 80 -9.06 -4.27 -1.91
C ARG A 80 -9.84 -5.46 -1.36
N ALA A 81 -9.56 -6.68 -1.85
CA ALA A 81 -10.16 -7.91 -1.33
C ALA A 81 -9.85 -8.16 0.16
N LYS A 82 -8.78 -7.56 0.68
CA LYS A 82 -8.40 -7.58 2.11
C LYS A 82 -8.91 -6.37 2.90
N GLY A 83 -9.79 -5.56 2.31
CA GLY A 83 -10.31 -4.34 2.93
C GLY A 83 -9.30 -3.19 3.01
N VAL A 84 -8.20 -3.24 2.25
CA VAL A 84 -7.23 -2.14 2.19
C VAL A 84 -7.70 -1.12 1.15
N ALA A 85 -7.85 0.13 1.59
CA ALA A 85 -8.11 1.26 0.69
C ALA A 85 -6.89 1.49 -0.20
N CYS A 86 -6.98 1.13 -1.48
CA CYS A 86 -5.93 1.37 -2.45
C CYS A 86 -6.50 1.69 -3.84
N ALA A 87 -5.69 2.38 -4.64
CA ALA A 87 -6.07 2.78 -5.98
C ALA A 87 -4.90 2.75 -6.96
N CYS A 88 -5.22 2.88 -8.24
CA CYS A 88 -4.31 2.87 -9.37
C CYS A 88 -4.48 4.19 -10.12
N LEU A 89 -3.38 4.90 -10.36
CA LEU A 89 -3.32 6.02 -11.27
C LEU A 89 -2.64 5.52 -12.54
N SER A 90 -3.37 5.50 -13.66
CA SER A 90 -2.84 4.98 -14.92
C SER A 90 -3.38 5.73 -16.12
N SER A 91 -2.63 5.74 -17.22
CA SER A 91 -3.08 6.34 -18.48
C SER A 91 -4.28 5.62 -19.13
N SER A 92 -4.59 4.40 -18.68
CA SER A 92 -5.72 3.61 -19.18
C SER A 92 -7.03 3.97 -18.48
N GLU A 93 -6.96 4.62 -17.32
CA GLU A 93 -8.14 5.12 -16.59
C GLU A 93 -8.65 6.42 -17.22
N ALA A 94 -9.95 6.67 -17.07
CA ALA A 94 -10.55 7.92 -17.52
C ALA A 94 -9.88 9.12 -16.83
N MET A 95 -9.65 10.20 -17.59
CA MET A 95 -8.97 11.40 -17.09
C MET A 95 -9.66 11.98 -15.84
N GLU A 96 -10.99 11.93 -15.79
CA GLU A 96 -11.77 12.40 -14.64
C GLU A 96 -11.52 11.54 -13.38
N THR A 97 -11.42 10.21 -13.53
CA THR A 97 -11.08 9.30 -12.43
C THR A 97 -9.71 9.65 -11.85
N ASN A 98 -8.70 9.83 -12.70
CA ASN A 98 -7.36 10.20 -12.26
C ASN A 98 -7.33 11.58 -11.59
N ARG A 99 -8.05 12.56 -12.14
CA ARG A 99 -8.16 13.91 -11.58
C ARG A 99 -8.82 13.89 -10.21
N GLU A 100 -9.91 13.15 -10.06
CA GLU A 100 -10.61 12.98 -8.80
C GLU A 100 -9.70 12.31 -7.76
N LEU A 101 -8.94 11.30 -8.18
CA LEU A 101 -8.01 10.63 -7.30
C LEU A 101 -6.91 11.55 -6.77
N ILE A 102 -6.34 12.38 -7.65
CA ILE A 102 -5.34 13.40 -7.28
C ILE A 102 -5.98 14.45 -6.35
N ARG A 103 -7.20 14.91 -6.67
CA ARG A 103 -7.95 15.88 -5.84
C ARG A 103 -8.12 15.36 -4.42
N ARG A 104 -8.53 14.09 -4.25
CA ARG A 104 -8.71 13.42 -2.95
C ARG A 104 -7.43 13.32 -2.13
N LEU A 105 -6.27 13.25 -2.78
CA LEU A 105 -4.97 13.22 -2.09
C LEU A 105 -4.52 14.62 -1.66
N GLY A 106 -4.94 15.66 -2.38
CA GLY A 106 -4.60 17.06 -2.08
C GLY A 106 -5.53 17.74 -1.07
N SER A 107 -6.76 17.22 -0.89
CA SER A 107 -7.70 17.74 0.11
C SER A 107 -7.33 17.23 1.51
N ASN A 108 -6.50 17.99 2.23
CA ASN A 108 -6.31 17.79 3.67
C ASN A 108 -7.61 18.12 4.40
N GLY A 109 -8.40 17.11 4.81
CA GLY A 109 -9.31 17.17 5.96
C GLY A 109 -10.43 18.22 6.03
N ASP A 110 -10.58 19.11 5.05
CA ASP A 110 -11.53 20.24 5.13
C ASP A 110 -12.96 19.91 4.65
N ASP A 111 -13.21 18.69 4.16
CA ASP A 111 -14.56 18.23 3.81
C ASP A 111 -15.03 17.11 4.77
N PRO A 112 -15.78 17.46 5.83
CA PRO A 112 -16.31 16.50 6.79
C PRO A 112 -17.43 15.61 6.22
N GLY A 113 -17.88 15.85 4.98
CA GLY A 113 -18.91 15.05 4.29
C GLY A 113 -18.34 13.95 3.37
N ALA A 114 -17.04 14.00 3.05
CA ALA A 114 -16.40 12.93 2.30
C ALA A 114 -16.09 11.77 3.25
N GLU A 115 -16.93 10.73 3.26
CA GLU A 115 -16.62 9.45 3.91
C GLU A 115 -15.17 9.07 3.59
N THR A 116 -14.31 9.28 4.59
CA THR A 116 -12.87 9.38 4.38
C THR A 116 -12.31 7.99 4.17
N SER A 117 -12.41 7.47 2.95
CA SER A 117 -11.58 6.34 2.50
C SER A 117 -10.20 6.90 2.15
N ALA A 118 -9.47 7.35 3.17
CA ALA A 118 -8.09 7.74 3.01
C ALA A 118 -7.32 6.51 2.48
N LEU A 119 -6.51 6.72 1.45
CA LEU A 119 -5.86 5.65 0.71
C LEU A 119 -4.61 5.21 1.45
N ALA A 120 -4.47 3.92 1.74
CA ALA A 120 -3.24 3.37 2.30
C ALA A 120 -2.15 3.21 1.22
N LEU A 121 -2.54 2.84 0.00
CA LEU A 121 -1.62 2.65 -1.13
C LEU A 121 -2.15 3.28 -2.43
N LEU A 122 -1.28 4.00 -3.12
CA LEU A 122 -1.48 4.47 -4.49
C LEU A 122 -0.47 3.79 -5.41
N PHE A 123 -0.95 3.06 -6.41
CA PHE A 123 -0.14 2.52 -7.49
C PHE A 123 -0.07 3.52 -8.63
N VAL A 124 1.14 3.76 -9.16
CA VAL A 124 1.41 4.68 -10.28
C VAL A 124 2.29 4.01 -11.32
#